data_AF-V8NLL7-F1
#
_entry.id   AF-V8NLL7-F1
#
_cell.length_a   1.000
_cell.length_b   1.000
_cell.length_c   1.000
_cell.angle_alpha   90.00
_cell.angle_beta   90.00
_cell.angle_gamma   90.00
#
_symmetry.space_group_name_H-M   'P 1'
#
loop_
_entity.id
_entity.type
_entity.pdbx_description
1 polymer ?
#
loop_
_entity_poly.entity_id
_entity_poly.type
_entity_poly.pdbx_seq_one_letter_code
_entity_poly.pdbx_strand_id
1 'polypeptide(L)'
;MFNNQSSINLKTLCINPRQHCWILYVDVLLLECGGNLFDAISVAVKAALFNTRIPKVHVLEDEGGHEIELSDDPFDCIRLSVYNIPCIVTVSKIGYRHVVDATLQEEACSLASLLISITSQGVITCMKKVGRGSLDPESVFEMMETGKRVGKLLHISLQAILDKEESLGTARKKVGFLG
;
A
#
# COMPACT_ATOMS: atom_id res chain seq x y z
N MET A 1 2.28 -9.47 2.55
CA MET A 1 2.54 -8.05 2.25
C MET A 1 3.13 -7.35 3.47
N PHE A 2 2.37 -7.15 4.56
CA PHE A 2 2.80 -6.33 5.71
C PHE A 2 3.47 -7.08 6.88
N ASN A 3 3.62 -8.41 6.81
CA ASN A 3 4.37 -9.17 7.83
C ASN A 3 5.90 -8.98 7.72
N ASN A 4 6.34 -7.94 7.01
CA ASN A 4 7.72 -7.51 6.96
C ASN A 4 7.88 -6.33 7.92
N GLN A 5 8.69 -6.50 8.96
CA GLN A 5 8.94 -5.48 9.99
C GLN A 5 9.48 -4.16 9.43
N SER A 6 9.99 -4.14 8.20
CA SER A 6 10.49 -2.94 7.55
C SER A 6 9.42 -2.10 6.84
N SER A 7 8.21 -2.63 6.62
CA SER A 7 7.18 -1.95 5.80
C SER A 7 6.55 -0.75 6.49
N ILE A 8 6.12 -0.91 7.75
CA ILE A 8 5.59 0.16 8.61
C ILE A 8 6.33 0.08 9.95
N ASN A 9 6.81 1.22 10.45
CA ASN A 9 7.46 1.27 11.75
C ASN A 9 6.41 1.21 12.88
N LEU A 10 6.04 0.00 13.29
CA LEU A 10 5.06 -0.20 14.37
C LEU A 10 5.51 0.36 15.73
N LYS A 11 6.81 0.66 15.92
CA LYS A 11 7.30 1.26 17.16
C LYS A 11 6.79 2.69 17.34
N THR A 12 6.57 3.44 16.25
CA THR A 12 5.99 4.80 16.34
C THR A 12 4.52 4.80 16.75
N LEU A 13 3.87 3.63 16.70
CA LEU A 13 2.49 3.42 17.13
C LEU A 13 2.40 3.03 18.61
N CYS A 14 3.52 2.73 19.27
CA CYS A 14 3.54 2.40 20.69
C CYS A 14 3.46 3.68 21.51
N ILE A 15 2.47 3.78 22.40
CA ILE A 15 2.32 4.91 23.32
C ILE A 15 3.08 4.54 24.60
N ASN A 16 2.59 3.53 25.32
CA ASN A 16 3.23 2.95 26.48
C ASN A 16 3.42 1.44 26.28
N PRO A 17 4.67 0.95 26.33
CA PRO A 17 4.93 -0.47 26.19
C PRO A 17 4.09 -1.29 27.17
N ARG A 18 3.43 -2.34 26.66
CA ARG A 18 2.59 -3.28 27.44
C ARG A 18 1.30 -2.70 28.02
N GLN A 19 0.97 -1.43 27.74
CA GLN A 19 -0.28 -0.80 28.19
C GLN A 19 -1.10 -0.29 27.01
N HIS A 20 -0.55 0.63 26.22
CA HIS A 20 -1.29 1.35 25.20
C HIS A 20 -0.51 1.43 23.88
N CYS A 21 -1.21 1.12 22.78
CA CYS A 21 -0.69 1.27 21.42
C CYS A 21 -1.81 1.63 20.46
N TRP A 22 -1.42 2.26 19.36
CA TRP A 22 -2.30 2.51 18.24
C TRP A 22 -2.51 1.24 17.41
N ILE A 23 -3.74 1.03 16.98
CA ILE A 23 -4.12 -0.01 16.02
C ILE A 23 -4.62 0.68 14.75
N LEU A 24 -4.02 0.33 13.62
CA LEU A 24 -4.44 0.84 12.31
C LEU A 24 -5.41 -0.15 11.68
N TYR A 25 -6.68 0.22 11.63
CA TYR A 25 -7.70 -0.49 10.86
C TYR A 25 -7.72 0.09 9.43
N VAL A 26 -7.59 -0.78 8.43
CA VAL A 26 -7.60 -0.41 7.02
C VAL A 26 -8.77 -1.12 6.36
N ASP A 27 -9.77 -0.34 5.96
CA ASP A 27 -10.95 -0.84 5.29
C ASP A 27 -10.85 -0.57 3.78
N VAL A 28 -11.06 -1.62 2.98
CA VAL A 28 -11.05 -1.54 1.52
C VAL A 28 -12.45 -1.81 1.02
N LEU A 29 -13.05 -0.82 0.35
CA LEU A 29 -14.36 -0.94 -0.29
C LEU A 29 -14.18 -1.03 -1.81
N LEU A 30 -14.67 -2.12 -2.41
CA LEU A 30 -14.65 -2.32 -3.85
C LEU A 30 -15.95 -1.79 -4.46
N LEU A 31 -15.83 -0.84 -5.39
CA LEU A 31 -16.97 -0.25 -6.09
C LEU A 31 -17.18 -0.88 -7.47
N GLU A 32 -16.08 -1.22 -8.15
CA GLU A 32 -16.08 -1.84 -9.47
C GLU A 32 -14.91 -2.84 -9.56
N CYS A 33 -15.09 -3.87 -10.38
CA CYS A 33 -14.04 -4.84 -10.69
C CYS A 33 -13.85 -4.88 -12.21
N GLY A 34 -12.78 -4.26 -12.71
CA GLY A 34 -12.42 -4.21 -14.13
C GLY A 34 -11.19 -5.03 -14.51
N GLY A 35 -10.66 -5.83 -13.58
CA GLY A 35 -9.34 -6.46 -13.67
C GLY A 35 -8.33 -5.73 -12.79
N ASN A 36 -7.13 -6.31 -12.68
CA ASN A 36 -6.00 -5.74 -11.94
C ASN A 36 -6.29 -5.25 -10.51
N LEU A 37 -7.20 -5.96 -9.82
CA LEU A 37 -7.75 -5.54 -8.54
C LEU A 37 -6.69 -5.35 -7.45
N PHE A 38 -5.71 -6.25 -7.39
CA PHE A 38 -4.70 -6.23 -6.33
C PHE A 38 -3.79 -5.01 -6.41
N ASP A 39 -3.43 -4.58 -7.62
CA ASP A 39 -2.54 -3.45 -7.84
C ASP A 39 -3.26 -2.16 -7.40
N ALA A 40 -4.52 -1.99 -7.84
CA ALA A 40 -5.36 -0.86 -7.45
C ALA A 40 -5.56 -0.77 -5.93
N ILE A 41 -5.87 -1.89 -5.26
CA ILE A 41 -5.99 -1.93 -3.79
C ILE A 41 -4.67 -1.52 -3.13
N SER A 42 -3.53 -2.01 -3.62
CA SER A 42 -2.23 -1.69 -3.03
C SER A 42 -1.87 -0.21 -3.13
N VAL A 43 -2.20 0.42 -4.27
CA VAL A 43 -2.03 1.86 -4.48
C VAL A 43 -2.96 2.64 -3.55
N ALA A 44 -4.22 2.24 -3.43
CA ALA A 44 -5.18 2.87 -2.53
C ALA A 44 -4.74 2.79 -1.06
N VAL A 45 -4.28 1.62 -0.61
CA VAL A 45 -3.77 1.43 0.77
C VAL A 45 -2.54 2.29 1.01
N LYS A 46 -1.60 2.37 0.05
CA LYS A 46 -0.42 3.21 0.18
C LYS A 46 -0.77 4.70 0.24
N ALA A 47 -1.68 5.16 -0.62
CA ALA A 47 -2.15 6.54 -0.61
C ALA A 47 -2.91 6.88 0.69
N ALA A 48 -3.76 5.98 1.17
CA ALA A 48 -4.47 6.13 2.44
C ALA A 48 -3.48 6.27 3.61
N LEU A 49 -2.48 5.38 3.70
CA LEU A 49 -1.45 5.43 4.73
C LEU A 49 -0.57 6.69 4.65
N PHE A 50 -0.33 7.23 3.45
CA PHE A 50 0.38 8.50 3.27
C PHE A 50 -0.41 9.69 3.81
N ASN A 51 -1.73 9.64 3.66
CA ASN A 51 -2.64 10.68 4.13
C ASN A 51 -3.09 10.49 5.58
N THR A 52 -2.79 9.34 6.21
CA THR A 52 -3.09 9.09 7.63
C THR A 52 -2.37 10.09 8.52
N ARG A 53 -3.13 10.71 9.42
CA ARG A 53 -2.64 11.61 10.47
C ARG A 53 -3.08 11.04 11.81
N ILE A 54 -2.12 10.68 12.66
CA ILE A 54 -2.38 10.10 13.97
C ILE A 54 -2.24 11.21 15.00
N PRO A 55 -3.27 11.50 15.81
CA PRO A 55 -3.18 12.55 16.81
C PRO A 55 -2.12 12.21 17.85
N LYS A 56 -1.39 13.22 18.31
CA LYS A 56 -0.41 13.04 19.38
C LYS A 56 -1.12 12.83 20.71
N VAL A 57 -0.60 11.90 21.50
CA VAL A 57 -1.08 11.58 22.84
C VAL A 57 0.01 11.86 23.86
N HIS A 58 -0.37 12.50 24.96
CA HIS A 58 0.46 12.73 26.12
C HIS A 58 0.01 11.77 27.22
N VAL A 59 0.96 11.08 27.82
CA VAL A 59 0.68 10.24 28.99
C VAL A 59 1.06 11.04 30.21
N LEU A 60 0.09 11.30 31.08
CA LEU A 60 0.31 11.85 32.40
C LEU A 60 0.41 10.70 33.40
N GLU A 61 1.40 10.78 34.29
CA GLU A 61 1.52 9.91 35.44
C GLU A 61 0.88 10.62 36.64
N ASP A 62 -0.21 10.08 37.17
CA ASP A 62 -0.83 10.55 38.40
C ASP A 62 -0.77 9.47 39.49
N GLU A 63 -0.87 9.87 40.76
CA GLU A 63 -0.76 8.99 41.93
C GLU A 63 -1.80 7.85 41.94
N GLY A 64 -2.85 7.94 41.11
CA GLY A 64 -3.91 6.93 40.93
C GLY A 64 -3.89 6.15 39.60
N GLY A 65 -3.01 6.45 38.64
CA GLY A 65 -2.98 5.76 37.34
C GLY A 65 -2.32 6.54 36.20
N HIS A 66 -2.38 5.98 34.98
CA HIS A 66 -1.95 6.66 33.76
C HIS A 66 -3.17 7.26 33.06
N GLU A 67 -3.19 8.57 32.87
CA GLU A 67 -4.20 9.25 32.05
C GLU A 67 -3.62 9.59 30.67
N ILE A 68 -4.44 9.46 29.63
CA ILE A 68 -4.06 9.77 28.25
C ILE A 68 -4.75 11.06 27.85
N GLU A 69 -3.98 12.12 27.66
CA GLU A 69 -4.46 13.37 27.10
C GLU A 69 -4.21 13.41 25.58
N LEU A 70 -5.23 13.80 24.83
CA LEU A 70 -5.13 14.05 23.40
C LEU A 70 -4.73 15.51 23.17
N SER A 71 -3.87 15.76 22.18
CA SER A 71 -3.57 17.13 21.76
C SER A 71 -4.83 17.79 21.19
N ASP A 72 -5.18 18.99 21.67
CA ASP A 72 -6.31 19.78 21.17
C ASP A 72 -6.01 20.43 19.81
N ASP A 73 -4.75 20.43 19.36
CA ASP A 73 -4.36 20.97 18.06
C ASP A 73 -4.59 19.91 16.95
N PRO A 74 -5.55 20.13 16.02
CA PRO A 74 -5.80 19.22 14.90
C PRO A 74 -4.61 19.13 13.92
N PHE A 75 -3.61 20.01 14.03
CA PHE A 75 -2.38 19.97 13.24
C PHE A 75 -1.23 19.22 13.94
N ASP A 76 -1.34 18.95 15.24
CA ASP A 76 -0.34 18.18 16.00
C ASP A 76 -0.55 16.67 15.81
N CYS A 77 -0.19 16.22 14.61
CA CYS A 77 -0.35 14.84 14.18
C CYS A 77 0.97 14.23 13.74
N ILE A 78 1.15 12.95 14.07
CA ILE A 78 2.24 12.11 13.59
C ILE A 78 1.84 11.54 12.23
N ARG A 79 2.77 11.59 11.27
CA ARG A 79 2.62 10.95 9.96
C ARG A 79 3.45 9.67 9.89
N LEU A 80 2.92 8.70 9.17
CA LEU A 80 3.59 7.43 8.91
C LEU A 80 4.53 7.55 7.71
N SER A 81 5.70 6.91 7.80
CA SER A 81 6.61 6.81 6.66
C SER A 81 6.11 5.73 5.69
N VAL A 82 5.77 6.13 4.46
CA VAL A 82 5.27 5.20 3.42
C VAL A 82 6.34 4.66 2.48
N TYR A 83 7.60 5.00 2.74
CA TYR A 83 8.71 4.72 1.82
C TYR A 83 8.90 3.22 1.56
N ASN A 84 8.72 2.39 2.61
CA ASN A 84 8.87 0.94 2.54
C ASN A 84 7.54 0.20 2.28
N ILE A 85 6.42 0.92 2.15
CA ILE A 85 5.14 0.30 1.80
C ILE A 85 5.23 -0.18 0.35
N PRO A 86 5.08 -1.48 0.09
CA PRO A 86 5.21 -2.01 -1.24
C PRO A 86 3.91 -1.83 -2.04
N CYS A 87 4.06 -1.72 -3.36
CA CYS A 87 2.94 -1.81 -4.30
C CYS A 87 2.92 -3.21 -4.89
N ILE A 88 1.72 -3.69 -5.20
CA ILE A 88 1.51 -4.97 -5.87
C ILE A 88 1.52 -4.70 -7.37
N VAL A 89 2.18 -5.59 -8.10
CA VAL A 89 2.14 -5.67 -9.55
C VAL A 89 1.68 -7.07 -9.93
N THR A 90 0.61 -7.14 -10.71
CA THR A 90 0.03 -8.39 -11.21
C THR A 90 0.51 -8.61 -12.64
N VAL A 91 1.27 -9.68 -12.84
CA VAL A 91 1.77 -10.08 -14.15
C VAL A 91 1.06 -11.36 -14.57
N SER A 92 0.24 -11.31 -15.61
CA SER A 92 -0.55 -12.44 -16.12
C SER A 92 0.12 -13.08 -17.33
N LYS A 93 0.18 -14.41 -17.39
CA LYS A 93 0.73 -15.15 -18.53
C LYS A 93 -0.39 -15.54 -19.50
N ILE A 94 -0.26 -15.09 -20.75
CA ILE A 94 -1.19 -15.39 -21.86
C ILE A 94 -0.38 -16.00 -22.99
N GLY A 95 -0.62 -17.30 -23.25
CA GLY A 95 0.19 -18.08 -24.18
C GLY A 95 1.67 -18.07 -23.78
N TYR A 96 2.53 -17.57 -24.67
CA TYR A 96 3.98 -17.50 -24.47
C TYR A 96 4.49 -16.12 -24.00
N ARG A 97 3.59 -15.17 -23.73
CA ARG A 97 3.95 -13.82 -23.29
C ARG A 97 3.33 -13.50 -21.94
N HIS A 98 3.86 -12.47 -21.31
CA HIS A 98 3.33 -11.93 -20.06
C HIS A 98 2.81 -10.50 -20.28
N VAL A 99 1.74 -10.16 -19.56
CA VAL A 99 1.04 -8.87 -19.64
C VAL A 99 0.88 -8.34 -18.22
N VAL A 100 0.95 -7.02 -18.07
CA VAL A 100 0.68 -6.31 -16.82
C VAL A 100 -0.62 -5.53 -17.00
N ASP A 101 -1.38 -5.33 -15.92
CA ASP A 101 -2.68 -4.65 -15.97
C ASP A 101 -3.69 -5.39 -16.87
N ALA A 102 -3.78 -6.71 -16.68
CA ALA A 102 -4.69 -7.54 -17.45
C ALA A 102 -6.15 -7.15 -17.15
N THR A 103 -6.90 -6.87 -18.21
CA THR A 103 -8.36 -6.69 -18.17
C THR A 103 -9.06 -7.99 -17.77
N LEU A 104 -10.32 -7.93 -17.33
CA LEU A 104 -11.09 -9.15 -17.00
C LEU A 104 -11.08 -10.19 -18.14
N GLN A 105 -11.16 -9.75 -19.38
CA GLN A 105 -11.14 -10.62 -20.56
C GLN A 105 -9.77 -11.29 -20.72
N GLU A 106 -8.69 -10.55 -20.50
CA GLU A 106 -7.32 -11.08 -20.56
C GLU A 106 -7.00 -12.00 -19.37
N GLU A 107 -7.49 -11.68 -18.18
CA GLU A 107 -7.41 -12.54 -17.00
C GLU A 107 -8.11 -13.88 -17.26
N ALA A 108 -9.29 -13.87 -17.90
CA ALA A 108 -10.02 -15.08 -18.27
C ALA A 108 -9.27 -15.96 -19.28
N CYS A 109 -8.45 -15.35 -20.16
CA CYS A 109 -7.57 -16.06 -21.09
C CYS A 109 -6.24 -16.48 -20.46
N SER A 110 -5.91 -15.99 -19.25
CA SER A 110 -4.67 -16.32 -18.56
C SER A 110 -4.80 -17.63 -17.77
N LEU A 111 -3.75 -18.46 -17.82
CA LEU A 111 -3.72 -19.72 -17.08
C LEU A 111 -3.15 -19.53 -15.67
N ALA A 112 -2.20 -18.61 -15.54
CA ALA A 112 -1.53 -18.29 -14.29
C ALA A 112 -1.04 -16.84 -14.29
N SER A 113 -1.06 -16.24 -13.11
CA SER A 113 -0.57 -14.89 -12.86
C SER A 113 0.37 -14.89 -11.67
N LEU A 114 1.34 -13.98 -11.68
CA LEU A 114 2.30 -13.78 -10.62
C LEU A 114 2.06 -12.41 -9.99
N LEU A 115 1.69 -12.42 -8.73
CA LEU A 115 1.58 -11.22 -7.90
C LEU A 115 2.93 -10.96 -7.27
N ILE A 116 3.49 -9.80 -7.53
CA ILE A 116 4.80 -9.39 -7.04
C ILE A 116 4.63 -8.11 -6.24
N SER A 117 5.12 -8.10 -5.01
CA SER A 117 5.10 -6.95 -4.12
C SER A 117 6.47 -6.30 -4.08
N ILE A 118 6.57 -5.05 -4.51
CA ILE A 118 7.84 -4.35 -4.67
C ILE A 118 7.84 -3.08 -3.85
N THR A 119 8.93 -2.81 -3.14
CA THR A 119 9.18 -1.53 -2.45
C THR A 119 9.74 -0.48 -3.41
N SER A 120 9.77 0.78 -2.99
CA SER A 120 10.39 1.89 -3.76
C SER A 120 11.85 1.61 -4.14
N GLN A 121 12.59 0.90 -3.29
CA GLN A 121 13.98 0.48 -3.54
C GLN A 121 14.11 -0.65 -4.57
N GLY A 122 13.00 -1.28 -4.96
CA GLY A 122 12.98 -2.44 -5.85
C GLY A 122 13.23 -3.77 -5.16
N VAL A 123 13.06 -3.83 -3.84
CA VAL A 123 13.12 -5.09 -3.08
C VAL A 123 11.78 -5.79 -3.20
N ILE A 124 11.80 -7.08 -3.53
CA ILE A 124 10.59 -7.89 -3.61
C ILE A 124 10.27 -8.40 -2.20
N THR A 125 9.12 -7.99 -1.66
CA THR A 125 8.67 -8.37 -0.31
C THR A 125 7.85 -9.66 -0.33
N CYS A 126 7.12 -9.90 -1.41
CA CYS A 126 6.24 -11.05 -1.54
C CYS A 126 6.11 -11.40 -3.02
N MET A 127 6.09 -12.70 -3.32
CA MET A 127 5.76 -13.22 -4.63
C MET A 127 4.75 -14.35 -4.43
N LYS A 128 3.63 -14.30 -5.17
CA LYS A 128 2.57 -15.31 -5.06
C LYS A 128 2.02 -15.63 -6.43
N LYS A 129 2.03 -16.91 -6.79
CA LYS A 129 1.35 -17.39 -7.99
C LYS A 129 -0.14 -17.57 -7.71
N VAL A 130 -0.96 -17.09 -8.63
CA VAL A 130 -2.42 -17.23 -8.64
C VAL A 130 -2.84 -17.80 -10.00
N GLY A 131 -4.03 -18.40 -10.06
CA GLY A 131 -4.51 -19.12 -11.24
C GLY A 131 -4.31 -20.63 -11.13
N ARG A 132 -4.97 -21.37 -12.04
CA ARG A 132 -5.06 -22.84 -11.99
C ARG A 132 -3.99 -23.54 -12.84
N GLY A 133 -3.35 -22.83 -13.76
CA GLY A 133 -2.34 -23.38 -14.68
C GLY A 133 -0.94 -23.54 -14.06
N SER A 134 -0.03 -24.13 -14.82
CA SER A 134 1.41 -24.17 -14.51
C SER A 134 2.12 -22.90 -14.94
N LEU A 135 3.35 -22.70 -14.44
CA LEU A 135 4.21 -21.58 -14.81
C LEU A 135 5.63 -22.09 -14.94
N ASP A 136 6.25 -21.83 -16.09
CA ASP A 136 7.63 -22.24 -16.36
C ASP A 136 8.61 -21.45 -15.49
N PRO A 137 9.65 -22.09 -14.92
CA PRO A 137 10.62 -21.40 -14.08
C PRO A 137 11.29 -20.21 -14.77
N GLU A 138 11.61 -20.34 -16.06
CA GLU A 138 12.21 -19.27 -16.87
C GLU A 138 11.27 -18.07 -17.01
N SER A 139 9.99 -18.32 -17.30
CA SER A 139 8.97 -17.26 -17.34
C SER A 139 8.79 -16.55 -16.01
N VAL A 140 8.95 -17.25 -14.87
CA VAL A 140 8.89 -16.61 -13.55
C VAL A 140 9.97 -15.54 -13.40
N PHE A 141 11.19 -15.80 -13.86
CA PHE A 141 12.28 -14.82 -13.80
C PHE A 141 12.00 -13.59 -14.67
N GLU A 142 11.51 -13.79 -15.88
CA GLU A 142 11.12 -12.68 -16.77
C GLU A 142 9.99 -11.84 -16.16
N MET A 143 8.93 -12.50 -15.66
CA MET A 143 7.81 -11.84 -15.00
C MET A 143 8.25 -11.08 -13.77
N MET A 144 9.21 -11.62 -13.00
CA MET A 144 9.79 -10.97 -11.84
C MET A 144 10.55 -9.69 -12.22
N GLU A 145 11.35 -9.74 -13.29
CA GLU A 145 12.11 -8.57 -13.75
C GLU A 145 11.16 -7.46 -14.27
N THR A 146 10.18 -7.84 -15.08
CA THR A 146 9.15 -6.92 -15.58
C THR A 146 8.35 -6.32 -14.42
N GLY A 147 7.92 -7.16 -13.47
CA GLY A 147 7.24 -6.71 -12.26
C GLY A 147 8.07 -5.68 -11.50
N LYS A 148 9.36 -5.97 -11.24
CA LYS A 148 10.28 -5.04 -10.55
C LYS A 148 10.41 -3.71 -11.27
N ARG A 149 10.49 -3.71 -12.60
CA ARG A 149 10.59 -2.49 -13.42
C ARG A 149 9.32 -1.65 -13.30
N VAL A 150 8.15 -2.27 -13.49
CA VAL A 150 6.85 -1.59 -13.40
C VAL A 150 6.58 -1.09 -11.98
N GLY A 151 6.86 -1.90 -10.96
CA GLY A 151 6.66 -1.52 -9.56
C GLY A 151 7.47 -0.29 -9.16
N LYS A 152 8.72 -0.16 -9.66
CA LYS A 152 9.53 1.06 -9.45
C LYS A 152 8.89 2.29 -10.10
N LEU A 153 8.43 2.16 -11.34
CA LEU A 153 7.77 3.26 -12.06
C LEU A 153 6.47 3.69 -11.37
N LEU A 154 5.66 2.73 -10.92
CA LEU A 154 4.45 2.98 -10.15
C LEU A 154 4.74 3.74 -8.85
N HIS A 155 5.78 3.35 -8.10
CA HIS A 155 6.18 4.06 -6.88
C HIS A 155 6.59 5.50 -7.14
N ILE A 156 7.41 5.74 -8.17
CA ILE A 156 7.88 7.08 -8.52
C ILE A 156 6.70 7.95 -8.94
N SER A 157 5.83 7.44 -9.80
CA SER A 157 4.65 8.17 -10.28
C SER A 157 3.68 8.48 -9.15
N LEU A 158 3.37 7.49 -8.29
CA LEU A 158 2.48 7.68 -7.16
C LEU A 158 3.04 8.70 -6.16
N GLN A 159 4.33 8.61 -5.81
CA GLN A 159 4.95 9.56 -4.88
C GLN A 159 4.91 10.99 -5.43
N ALA A 160 5.24 11.18 -6.71
CA ALA A 160 5.20 12.51 -7.34
C ALA A 160 3.78 13.11 -7.34
N ILE A 161 2.74 12.29 -7.52
CA ILE A 161 1.35 12.73 -7.47
C ILE A 161 0.96 13.11 -6.03
N LEU A 162 1.30 12.27 -5.05
CA LEU A 162 1.00 12.51 -3.64
C LEU A 162 1.69 13.78 -3.11
N ASP A 163 2.97 13.98 -3.44
CA ASP A 163 3.72 15.18 -3.04
C ASP A 163 3.15 16.44 -3.70
N LYS A 164 2.75 16.35 -4.97
CA LYS A 164 2.09 17.45 -5.68
C LYS A 164 0.74 17.78 -5.07
N GLU A 165 -0.06 16.78 -4.72
CA GLU A 165 -1.35 16.98 -4.05
C GLU A 165 -1.17 17.63 -2.67
N GLU A 166 -0.18 17.19 -1.90
CA GLU A 166 0.16 17.79 -0.63
C GLU A 166 0.60 19.26 -0.76
N SER A 167 1.40 19.58 -1.78
CA SER A 167 1.85 20.95 -2.05
C SER A 167 0.71 21.92 -2.35
N LEU A 168 -0.41 21.42 -2.89
CA LEU A 168 -1.59 22.21 -3.20
C LEU A 168 -2.43 22.48 -1.95
N GLY A 169 -2.30 21.67 -0.89
CA GLY A 169 -2.98 21.86 0.38
C GLY A 169 -4.48 22.14 0.24
N THR A 170 -4.94 23.23 0.85
CA THR A 170 -6.35 23.67 0.79
C THR A 170 -6.74 24.35 -0.52
N ALA A 171 -5.78 24.69 -1.38
CA ALA A 171 -6.06 25.29 -2.69
C ALA A 171 -6.65 24.27 -3.68
N ARG A 172 -6.45 22.96 -3.44
CA ARG A 172 -7.09 21.92 -4.25
C ARG A 172 -8.55 21.76 -3.84
N LYS A 173 -9.46 22.06 -4.76
CA LYS A 173 -10.87 21.66 -4.61
C LYS A 173 -10.95 20.13 -4.57
N LYS A 174 -11.37 19.58 -3.43
CA LYS A 174 -11.66 18.16 -3.28
C LYS A 174 -12.88 17.84 -4.13
N VAL A 175 -12.69 17.03 -5.16
CA VAL A 175 -13.75 16.55 -6.05
C VAL A 175 -13.82 15.03 -5.91
N GLY A 176 -14.99 14.51 -5.56
CA GLY A 176 -15.21 13.08 -5.39
C GLY A 176 -16.69 12.80 -5.20
N PHE A 177 -17.23 11.87 -5.99
CA PHE A 177 -18.64 11.43 -5.93
C PHE A 177 -19.66 12.56 -5.74
N LEU A 178 -19.50 13.66 -6.47
CA LEU A 178 -20.45 14.76 -6.48
C LEU A 178 -21.62 14.35 -7.38
N GLY A 179 -22.69 13.86 -6.74
CA GLY A 179 -24.02 13.78 -7.32
C GLY A 179 -24.76 15.11 -7.21
#